data_AF-A0A5S9MDA5-F1
#
_entry.id   AF-A0A5S9MDA5-F1
#
_cell.length_a   1.000
_cell.length_b   1.000
_cell.length_c   1.000
_cell.angle_alpha   90.00
_cell.angle_beta   90.00
_cell.angle_gamma   90.00
#
_symmetry.space_group_name_H-M   'P 1'
#
loop_
_entity.id
_entity.type
_entity.pdbx_description
1 polymer ?
#
loop_
_entity_poly.entity_id
_entity_poly.type
_entity_poly.pdbx_seq_one_letter_code
_entity_poly.pdbx_strand_id
1 'polypeptide(L)'
;MVSLCGAVYILIFMIHESLETDQPVLEKFLSGSVVIESIPKTDGNRFSATVSTDHEQLATFYTIQTEREKEALKEVEPGMSCHMTGDVRPAKHATIPNGFQYDQFLKSKGIDAIFLPQSIKNCTKKHSSSYYLQVIRQKGLKFLEDHVPKHSVGIVQALIFLIVS
;
A
#
# COMPACT_ATOMS: atom_id res chain seq x y z
N MET A 1 -10.98 -49.47 21.09
CA MET A 1 -10.11 -48.30 21.36
C MET A 1 -9.73 -47.51 20.10
N VAL A 2 -9.66 -48.12 18.90
CA VAL A 2 -9.30 -47.43 17.63
C VAL A 2 -10.38 -46.45 17.13
N SER A 3 -11.66 -46.68 17.47
CA SER A 3 -12.79 -45.87 16.99
C SER A 3 -12.88 -44.47 17.60
N LEU A 4 -12.36 -44.25 18.81
CA LEU A 4 -12.40 -42.93 19.47
C LEU A 4 -11.39 -41.96 18.85
N CYS A 5 -10.23 -42.48 18.43
CA CYS A 5 -9.15 -41.67 17.87
C CYS A 5 -9.51 -41.12 16.48
N GLY A 6 -10.18 -41.93 15.66
CA GLY A 6 -10.71 -41.47 14.37
C GLY A 6 -11.78 -40.39 14.50
N ALA A 7 -12.66 -40.49 15.50
CA ALA A 7 -13.68 -39.47 15.75
C ALA A 7 -13.08 -38.13 16.19
N VAL A 8 -12.03 -38.17 17.02
CA VAL A 8 -11.30 -36.96 17.44
C VAL A 8 -10.58 -36.30 16.26
N TYR A 9 -9.97 -37.10 15.37
CA TYR A 9 -9.28 -36.56 14.20
C TYR A 9 -10.26 -35.88 13.23
N ILE A 10 -11.43 -36.49 13.01
CA ILE A 10 -12.51 -35.88 12.21
C ILE A 10 -13.02 -34.61 12.88
N LEU A 11 -13.23 -34.59 14.20
CA LEU A 11 -13.64 -33.38 14.93
C LEU A 11 -12.62 -32.25 14.80
N ILE A 12 -11.32 -32.55 14.91
CA ILE A 12 -10.26 -31.55 14.73
C ILE A 12 -10.25 -31.04 13.29
N PHE A 13 -10.43 -31.91 12.30
CA PHE A 13 -10.48 -31.53 10.89
C PHE A 13 -11.69 -30.64 10.57
N MET A 14 -12.87 -30.99 11.09
CA MET A 14 -14.10 -30.20 10.92
C MET A 14 -14.02 -28.84 11.64
N ILE A 15 -13.37 -28.79 12.82
CA ILE A 15 -13.11 -27.54 13.53
C ILE A 15 -12.13 -26.67 12.73
N HIS A 16 -11.09 -27.26 12.14
CA HIS A 16 -10.14 -26.53 11.28
C HIS A 16 -10.84 -25.95 10.04
N GLU A 17 -11.67 -26.74 9.34
CA GLU A 17 -12.44 -26.26 8.19
C GLU A 17 -13.42 -25.14 8.57
N SER A 18 -14.04 -25.22 9.76
CA SER A 18 -14.93 -24.17 10.25
C SER A 18 -14.20 -22.88 10.65
N LEU A 19 -12.91 -22.96 11.01
CA LEU A 19 -12.08 -21.79 11.30
C LEU A 19 -11.60 -21.08 10.02
N GLU A 20 -11.46 -21.84 8.93
CA GLU A 20 -11.17 -21.34 7.57
C GLU A 20 -12.44 -20.91 6.81
N THR A 21 -13.60 -20.86 7.47
CA THR A 21 -14.77 -20.22 6.86
C THR A 21 -14.51 -18.73 6.81
N ASP A 22 -14.06 -18.28 5.63
CA ASP A 22 -13.88 -16.89 5.20
C ASP A 22 -14.93 -16.02 5.89
N GLN A 23 -14.51 -15.22 6.88
CA GLN A 23 -15.36 -14.14 7.37
C GLN A 23 -15.78 -13.32 6.15
N PRO A 24 -17.03 -12.85 6.04
CA PRO A 24 -17.43 -12.01 4.93
C PRO A 24 -16.50 -10.80 4.93
N VAL A 25 -15.55 -10.79 3.99
CA VAL A 25 -14.58 -9.73 3.83
C VAL A 25 -15.40 -8.48 3.57
N LEU A 26 -15.48 -7.60 4.57
CA LEU A 26 -16.22 -6.37 4.48
C LEU A 26 -15.48 -5.46 3.50
N GLU A 27 -15.77 -5.62 2.22
CA GLU A 27 -15.33 -4.69 1.19
C GLU A 27 -16.08 -3.39 1.42
N LYS A 28 -15.36 -2.39 1.93
CA LYS A 28 -15.90 -1.06 2.22
C LYS A 28 -15.61 -0.16 1.03
N PHE A 29 -16.62 0.53 0.53
CA PHE A 29 -16.41 1.58 -0.45
C PHE A 29 -16.02 2.89 0.24
N LEU A 30 -14.89 3.47 -0.15
CA LEU A 30 -14.41 4.76 0.35
C LEU A 30 -14.52 5.79 -0.76
N SER A 31 -15.13 6.94 -0.47
CA SER A 31 -15.12 8.12 -1.33
C SER A 31 -14.91 9.35 -0.47
N GLY A 32 -13.74 9.98 -0.55
CA GLY A 32 -13.40 11.08 0.35
C GLY A 32 -12.02 11.66 0.14
N SER A 33 -11.69 12.63 0.98
CA SER A 33 -10.34 13.21 1.03
C SER A 33 -9.42 12.30 1.84
N VAL A 34 -8.25 12.00 1.30
CA VAL A 34 -7.20 11.21 1.95
C VAL A 34 -5.88 11.98 1.87
N VAL A 35 -5.01 11.80 2.86
CA VAL A 35 -3.70 12.45 2.90
C VAL A 35 -2.62 11.45 2.52
N ILE A 36 -1.69 11.88 1.67
CA ILE A 36 -0.55 11.06 1.26
C ILE A 36 0.50 11.04 2.39
N GLU A 37 0.74 9.90 3.02
CA GLU A 37 1.63 9.76 4.20
C GLU A 37 3.07 9.38 3.84
N SER A 38 3.27 8.86 2.62
CA SER A 38 4.56 8.33 2.17
C SER A 38 4.87 8.80 0.76
N ILE A 39 6.16 8.74 0.38
CA ILE A 39 6.60 9.09 -0.97
C ILE A 39 5.91 8.15 -1.98
N PRO A 40 5.07 8.68 -2.89
CA PRO A 40 4.41 7.85 -3.88
C PRO A 40 5.42 7.22 -4.81
N LYS A 41 5.19 5.95 -5.16
CA LYS A 41 5.98 5.20 -6.12
C LYS A 41 5.16 4.92 -7.36
N THR A 42 5.71 5.24 -8.52
CA THR A 42 5.12 4.91 -9.82
C THR A 42 6.04 3.93 -10.53
N ASP A 43 5.59 2.69 -10.69
CA ASP A 43 6.29 1.65 -11.45
C ASP A 43 5.44 1.24 -12.66
N GLY A 44 5.91 1.59 -13.87
CA GLY A 44 5.14 1.43 -15.10
C GLY A 44 3.80 2.17 -15.05
N ASN A 45 2.71 1.41 -14.92
CA ASN A 45 1.33 1.91 -14.82
C ASN A 45 0.76 1.71 -13.41
N ARG A 46 1.57 1.35 -12.42
CA ARG A 46 1.13 1.15 -11.05
C ARG A 46 1.59 2.30 -10.18
N PHE A 47 0.64 3.00 -9.59
CA PHE A 47 0.87 3.98 -8.53
C PHE A 47 0.65 3.32 -7.18
N SER A 48 1.54 3.58 -6.22
CA SER A 48 1.44 3.04 -4.86
C SER A 48 1.89 4.05 -3.83
N ALA A 49 1.14 4.14 -2.73
CA ALA A 49 1.44 5.02 -1.61
C ALA A 49 0.75 4.51 -0.34
N THR A 50 1.26 4.87 0.82
CA THR A 50 0.49 4.85 2.07
C THR A 50 -0.29 6.15 2.17
N VAL A 51 -1.59 6.05 2.47
CA VAL A 51 -2.48 7.19 2.68
C VAL A 51 -3.16 7.08 4.03
N SER A 52 -3.46 8.22 4.65
CA SER A 52 -4.29 8.28 5.84
C SER A 52 -5.67 8.81 5.49
N THR A 53 -6.67 8.20 6.13
CA THR A 53 -8.02 8.73 6.25
C THR A 53 -8.19 9.28 7.68
N ASP A 54 -9.36 9.81 8.01
CA ASP A 54 -9.66 10.27 9.37
C ASP A 54 -9.63 9.14 10.43
N HIS A 55 -9.67 7.88 10.00
CA HIS A 55 -9.83 6.73 10.89
C HIS A 55 -8.63 5.76 10.88
N GLU A 56 -7.98 5.60 9.73
CA GLU A 56 -7.03 4.51 9.50
C GLU A 56 -6.00 4.86 8.42
N GLN A 57 -4.86 4.16 8.46
CA GLN A 57 -3.85 4.18 7.39
C GLN A 57 -4.06 3.01 6.44
N LEU A 58 -3.95 3.29 5.14
CA LEU A 58 -4.26 2.37 4.07
C LEU A 58 -3.10 2.27 3.08
N ALA A 59 -2.76 1.04 2.68
CA ALA A 59 -1.87 0.82 1.55
C ALA A 59 -2.65 0.98 0.24
N THR A 60 -2.34 2.02 -0.52
CA THR A 60 -3.06 2.37 -1.75
C THR A 60 -2.36 1.81 -2.97
N PHE A 61 -3.11 1.16 -3.86
CA PHE A 61 -2.64 0.71 -5.17
C PHE A 61 -3.61 1.16 -6.26
N TYR A 62 -3.09 1.94 -7.20
CA TYR A 62 -3.85 2.46 -8.32
C TYR A 62 -3.24 2.04 -9.66
N THR A 63 -4.09 1.64 -10.61
CA THR A 63 -3.66 1.36 -11.97
C THR A 63 -3.94 2.57 -12.84
N ILE A 64 -2.86 3.21 -13.28
CA ILE A 64 -2.86 4.40 -14.14
C ILE A 64 -3.36 3.99 -15.53
N GLN A 65 -4.36 4.71 -16.03
CA GLN A 65 -5.01 4.39 -17.30
C GLN A 65 -4.46 5.20 -18.47
N THR A 66 -3.92 6.39 -18.19
CA THR A 66 -3.48 7.32 -19.25
C THR A 66 -2.14 8.00 -18.90
N GLU A 67 -1.39 8.41 -19.93
CA GLU A 67 -0.14 9.15 -19.72
C GLU A 67 -0.37 10.51 -19.05
N ARG A 68 -1.48 11.20 -19.33
CA ARG A 68 -1.83 12.48 -18.66
C ARG A 68 -2.00 12.29 -17.16
N GLU A 69 -2.63 11.19 -16.77
CA GLU A 69 -2.80 10.84 -15.36
C GLU A 69 -1.46 10.50 -14.71
N LYS A 70 -0.59 9.79 -15.42
CA LYS A 70 0.78 9.54 -14.96
C LYS A 70 1.54 10.83 -14.69
N GLU A 71 1.44 11.81 -15.57
CA GLU A 71 2.06 13.13 -15.39
C GLU A 71 1.49 13.86 -14.18
N ALA A 72 0.17 13.87 -13.99
CA ALA A 72 -0.46 14.46 -12.81
C ALA A 72 -0.02 13.78 -11.50
N LEU A 73 0.12 12.45 -11.51
CA LEU A 73 0.55 11.68 -10.33
C LEU A 73 2.03 11.88 -9.98
N LYS A 74 2.88 12.30 -10.93
CA LYS A 74 4.29 12.67 -10.66
C LYS A 74 4.43 13.94 -9.82
N GLU A 75 3.38 14.75 -9.72
CA GLU A 75 3.36 15.98 -8.91
C GLU A 75 2.82 15.74 -7.50
N VAL A 76 2.28 14.55 -7.22
CA VAL A 76 1.77 14.18 -5.90
C VAL A 76 2.92 13.99 -4.93
N GLU A 77 2.91 14.73 -3.83
CA GLU A 77 3.93 14.73 -2.78
C GLU A 77 3.32 14.29 -1.43
N PRO A 78 4.12 13.75 -0.50
CA PRO A 78 3.72 13.55 0.88
C PRO A 78 3.13 14.81 1.51
N GLY A 79 2.07 14.64 2.28
CA GLY A 79 1.30 15.71 2.90
C GLY A 79 0.23 16.33 2.01
N MET A 80 0.15 15.97 0.72
CA MET A 80 -0.96 16.42 -0.12
C MET A 80 -2.26 15.71 0.26
N SER A 81 -3.37 16.44 0.17
CA SER A 81 -4.72 15.95 0.36
C SER A 81 -5.36 15.72 -1.00
N CYS A 82 -5.73 14.48 -1.31
CA CYS A 82 -6.33 14.09 -2.59
C CYS A 82 -7.73 13.53 -2.36
N HIS A 83 -8.64 13.78 -3.30
CA HIS A 83 -9.93 13.10 -3.32
C HIS A 83 -9.80 11.77 -4.05
N MET A 84 -10.10 10.67 -3.36
CA MET A 84 -10.02 9.33 -3.91
C MET A 84 -11.33 8.58 -3.68
N THR A 85 -11.64 7.70 -4.64
CA THR A 85 -12.86 6.88 -4.61
C THR A 85 -12.53 5.46 -5.03
N GLY A 86 -12.93 4.44 -4.27
CA GLY A 86 -12.76 3.03 -4.62
C GLY A 86 -12.95 2.07 -3.45
N ASP A 87 -12.42 0.85 -3.59
CA ASP A 87 -12.68 -0.25 -2.67
C ASP A 87 -11.57 -0.39 -1.62
N VAL A 88 -11.95 -0.55 -0.36
CA VAL A 88 -11.07 -0.89 0.75
C VAL A 88 -11.28 -2.35 1.10
N ARG A 89 -10.20 -3.12 1.09
CA ARG A 89 -10.19 -4.56 1.34
C ARG A 89 -9.11 -4.93 2.35
N PRO A 90 -9.31 -5.93 3.21
CA PRO A 90 -8.27 -6.44 4.08
C PRO A 90 -7.10 -7.00 3.26
N ALA A 91 -5.90 -6.95 3.84
CA ALA A 91 -4.74 -7.59 3.24
C ALA A 91 -4.94 -9.11 3.21
N LYS A 92 -4.73 -9.72 2.04
CA LYS A 92 -4.83 -11.18 1.89
C LYS A 92 -3.70 -11.86 2.66
N HIS A 93 -4.04 -12.93 3.36
CA HIS A 93 -3.04 -13.81 3.95
C HIS A 93 -2.26 -14.56 2.86
N ALA A 94 -1.03 -14.95 3.16
CA ALA A 94 -0.22 -15.72 2.23
C ALA A 94 -0.87 -17.09 1.97
N THR A 95 -1.13 -17.41 0.71
CA THR A 95 -1.67 -18.72 0.30
C THR A 95 -0.59 -19.77 0.06
N ILE A 96 0.69 -19.35 -0.04
CA ILE A 96 1.82 -20.24 -0.20
C ILE A 96 2.41 -20.54 1.18
N PRO A 97 2.57 -21.82 1.57
CA PRO A 97 3.25 -22.20 2.80
C PRO A 97 4.66 -21.62 2.86
N ASN A 98 5.04 -20.98 3.97
CA ASN A 98 6.30 -20.25 4.14
C ASN A 98 6.51 -19.07 3.16
N GLY A 99 5.45 -18.62 2.50
CA GLY A 99 5.46 -17.41 1.70
C GLY A 99 5.62 -16.15 2.55
N PHE A 100 5.99 -15.05 1.91
CA PHE A 100 6.03 -13.76 2.57
C PHE A 100 4.63 -13.36 3.06
N GLN A 101 4.49 -13.15 4.37
CA GLN A 101 3.23 -12.78 5.02
C GLN A 101 3.02 -11.27 4.90
N TYR A 102 2.42 -10.85 3.78
CA TYR A 102 2.25 -9.44 3.44
C TYR A 102 1.31 -8.71 4.42
N ASP A 103 0.27 -9.39 4.89
CA ASP A 103 -0.64 -8.91 5.92
C ASP A 103 0.10 -8.59 7.24
N GLN A 104 1.02 -9.46 7.68
CA GLN A 104 1.82 -9.21 8.88
C GLN A 104 2.78 -8.04 8.69
N PHE A 105 3.38 -7.92 7.51
CA PHE A 105 4.23 -6.79 7.17
C PHE A 105 3.46 -5.46 7.21
N LEU A 106 2.24 -5.42 6.63
CA LEU A 106 1.41 -4.21 6.67
C LEU A 106 1.00 -3.85 8.10
N LYS A 107 0.60 -4.84 8.91
CA LYS A 107 0.29 -4.64 10.34
C LYS A 107 1.47 -4.09 11.13
N SER A 108 2.69 -4.54 10.85
CA SER A 108 3.91 -4.00 11.50
C SER A 108 4.14 -2.51 11.21
N LYS A 109 3.52 -1.98 10.14
CA LYS A 109 3.54 -0.56 9.76
C LYS A 109 2.28 0.19 10.18
N GLY A 110 1.39 -0.43 10.95
CA GLY A 110 0.11 0.16 11.34
C GLY A 110 -0.87 0.32 10.18
N ILE A 111 -0.74 -0.50 9.13
CA ILE A 111 -1.63 -0.51 7.97
C ILE A 111 -2.49 -1.76 8.04
N ASP A 112 -3.80 -1.57 8.21
CA ASP A 112 -4.74 -2.68 8.44
C ASP A 112 -5.51 -3.10 7.18
N ALA A 113 -5.55 -2.23 6.17
CA ALA A 113 -6.26 -2.50 4.92
C ALA A 113 -5.57 -1.93 3.68
N ILE A 114 -5.98 -2.47 2.54
CA ILE A 114 -5.55 -2.10 1.20
C ILE A 114 -6.65 -1.29 0.55
N PHE A 115 -6.30 -0.13 0.00
CA PHE A 115 -7.19 0.72 -0.76
C PHE A 115 -6.91 0.60 -2.26
N LEU A 116 -7.94 0.30 -3.03
CA LEU A 116 -7.92 0.14 -4.48
C LEU A 116 -8.77 1.27 -5.08
N PRO A 117 -8.23 2.50 -5.17
CA PRO A 117 -8.95 3.59 -5.79
C PRO A 117 -9.23 3.28 -7.26
N GLN A 118 -10.37 3.75 -7.73
CA GLN A 118 -10.78 3.78 -9.13
C GLN A 118 -10.53 5.16 -9.73
N SER A 119 -10.42 6.20 -8.90
CA SER A 119 -10.01 7.53 -9.34
C SER A 119 -9.26 8.29 -8.26
N ILE A 120 -8.31 9.13 -8.69
CA ILE A 120 -7.56 10.06 -7.85
C ILE A 120 -7.69 11.45 -8.47
N LYS A 121 -8.21 12.42 -7.72
CA LYS A 121 -8.49 13.78 -8.20
C LYS A 121 -8.19 14.82 -7.13
N ASN A 122 -8.12 16.08 -7.54
CA ASN A 122 -8.09 17.25 -6.65
C ASN A 122 -7.02 17.17 -5.55
N CYS A 123 -5.79 16.77 -5.91
CA CYS A 123 -4.66 16.77 -5.00
C CYS A 123 -4.22 18.20 -4.69
N THR A 124 -4.28 18.59 -3.43
CA THR A 124 -3.94 19.94 -2.97
C THR A 124 -2.87 19.88 -1.89
N LYS A 125 -1.94 20.84 -1.90
CA LYS A 125 -0.89 20.90 -0.88
C LYS A 125 -1.48 21.35 0.45
N LYS A 126 -1.33 20.52 1.48
CA LYS A 126 -1.58 20.92 2.86
C LYS A 126 -0.24 21.28 3.47
N HIS A 127 -0.11 22.48 4.02
CA HIS A 127 1.12 22.89 4.70
C HIS A 127 1.25 22.09 6.01
N SER A 128 2.16 21.11 6.01
CA SER A 128 2.59 20.44 7.23
C SER A 128 4.11 20.23 7.19
N SER A 129 4.78 20.70 8.24
CA SER A 129 6.24 20.57 8.40
C SER A 129 6.68 19.12 8.61
N SER A 130 5.79 18.23 9.05
CA SER A 130 6.08 16.81 9.29
C SER A 130 6.56 16.08 8.02
N TYR A 131 6.11 16.50 6.85
CA TYR A 131 6.45 15.86 5.57
C TYR A 131 7.68 16.47 4.89
N TYR A 132 8.28 17.52 5.46
CA TYR A 132 9.34 18.29 4.81
C TYR A 132 10.51 17.41 4.33
N LEU A 133 11.01 16.53 5.19
CA LEU A 133 12.10 15.60 4.85
C LEU A 133 11.70 14.61 3.74
N GLN A 134 10.46 14.11 3.77
CA GLN A 134 9.97 13.21 2.75
C GLN A 134 9.80 13.91 1.40
N VAL A 135 9.32 15.16 1.38
CA VAL A 135 9.23 15.98 0.17
C VAL A 135 10.61 16.28 -0.40
N ILE A 136 11.61 16.62 0.43
CA ILE A 136 13.00 16.79 -0.03
C ILE A 136 13.50 15.50 -0.65
N ARG A 137 13.31 14.36 0.04
CA ARG A 137 13.75 13.05 -0.45
C ARG A 137 13.11 12.72 -1.79
N GLN A 138 11.81 12.94 -1.97
CA GLN A 138 11.12 12.71 -3.24
C GLN A 138 11.71 13.57 -4.36
N LYS A 139 11.93 14.87 -4.11
CA LYS A 139 12.55 15.77 -5.10
C LYS A 139 13.97 15.34 -5.45
N GLY A 140 14.74 14.88 -4.47
CA GLY A 140 16.08 14.34 -4.69
C GLY A 140 16.06 13.06 -5.54
N LEU A 141 15.14 12.13 -5.26
CA LEU A 141 14.97 10.92 -6.07
C LEU A 141 14.60 11.26 -7.51
N LYS A 142 13.65 12.19 -7.71
CA LYS A 142 13.25 12.67 -9.04
C LYS A 142 14.39 13.36 -9.79
N PHE A 143 15.18 14.18 -9.09
CA PHE A 143 16.36 14.82 -9.67
C PHE A 143 17.36 13.80 -10.20
N LEU A 144 17.61 12.72 -9.43
CA LEU A 144 18.50 11.64 -9.87
C LEU A 144 17.93 10.88 -11.08
N GLU A 145 16.62 10.63 -11.12
CA GLU A 145 15.96 10.00 -12.28
C GLU A 145 16.10 10.82 -13.57
N ASP A 146 16.08 12.15 -13.44
CA ASP A 146 16.16 13.06 -14.58
C ASP A 146 17.62 13.29 -15.07
N HIS A 147 18.63 13.18 -14.19
CA HIS A 147 20.02 13.56 -14.49
C HIS A 147 21.02 12.39 -14.53
N VAL A 148 20.69 11.23 -13.96
CA VAL A 148 21.58 10.06 -13.93
C VAL A 148 21.16 9.06 -15.02
N PRO A 149 22.11 8.41 -15.72
CA PRO A 149 21.78 7.35 -16.66
C PRO A 149 20.90 6.26 -16.03
N LYS A 150 19.87 5.81 -16.76
CA LYS A 150 18.89 4.82 -16.28
C LYS A 150 19.51 3.54 -15.72
N HIS A 151 20.66 3.11 -16.23
CA HIS A 151 21.36 1.91 -15.75
C HIS A 151 22.03 2.09 -14.38
N SER A 152 22.32 3.34 -13.98
CA SER A 152 23.06 3.66 -12.76
C SER A 152 22.20 4.35 -11.70
N VAL A 153 21.00 4.80 -12.04
CA VAL A 153 20.12 5.56 -11.14
C VAL A 153 19.85 4.83 -9.82
N GLY A 154 19.55 3.52 -9.88
CA GLY A 154 19.27 2.73 -8.68
C GLY A 154 20.48 2.63 -7.75
N ILE A 155 21.69 2.52 -8.30
CA ILE A 155 22.94 2.46 -7.52
C ILE A 155 23.18 3.81 -6.82
N VAL A 156 23.04 4.92 -7.55
CA VAL A 156 23.25 6.27 -7.00
C VAL A 156 22.20 6.60 -5.93
N GLN A 157 20.93 6.27 -6.17
CA GLN A 157 19.86 6.43 -5.19
C GLN A 157 20.14 5.64 -3.91
N ALA A 158 20.63 4.40 -4.03
CA ALA A 158 21.02 3.59 -2.88
C ALA A 158 22.18 4.25 -2.09
N LEU A 159 23.22 4.73 -2.77
CA LEU A 159 24.36 5.35 -2.10
C LEU A 159 23.98 6.63 -1.33
N ILE A 160 23.06 7.43 -1.88
CA ILE A 160 22.68 8.73 -1.30
C ILE A 160 21.61 8.58 -0.21
N PHE A 161 20.62 7.69 -0.40
CA PHE A 161 19.41 7.67 0.45
C PHE A 161 19.23 6.42 1.31
N LEU A 162 20.04 5.38 1.16
CA LEU A 162 19.89 4.12 1.92
C LEU A 162 20.46 4.25 3.36
N ILE A 163 21.26 5.29 3.64
CA ILE A 163 21.81 5.58 4.98
C ILE A 163 20.75 6.17 5.95
N VAL A 164 19.60 6.64 5.44
CA VAL A 164 18.57 7.35 6.24
C VAL A 164 17.22 6.62 6.17
N SER A 165 17.19 5.32 6.44
CA SER A 165 15.95 4.50 6.48
C SER A 165 15.71 3.90 7.85
#